data_AF-A0A2V6AEM0-F1
#
_entry.id   AF-A0A2V6AEM0-F1
#
_cell.length_a   1.000
_cell.length_b   1.000
_cell.length_c   1.000
_cell.angle_alpha   90.00
_cell.angle_beta   90.00
_cell.angle_gamma   90.00
#
_symmetry.space_group_name_H-M   'P 1'
#
loop_
_entity.id
_entity.type
_entity.pdbx_description
1 polymer ?
#
loop_
_entity_poly.entity_id
_entity_poly.type
_entity_poly.pdbx_seq_one_letter_code
_entity_poly.pdbx_strand_id
1 'polypeptide(L)' 'MERYCAAHPNSPVAIRHPRLSIRGRTFVALLGPAIEEGIAGFGDTVEAALRAFDAQYSRSLRPPADRD' A
#
# COMPACT_ATOMS: atom_id res chain seq x y z
N MET A 1 -9.18 -7.47 -3.53
CA MET A 1 -9.08 -6.61 -2.33
C MET A 1 -9.87 -7.22 -1.17
N GLU A 2 -11.14 -7.56 -1.34
CA GLU A 2 -12.00 -8.11 -0.28
C GLU A 2 -11.43 -9.34 0.45
N ARG A 3 -10.88 -10.32 -0.28
CA ARG A 3 -10.26 -11.51 0.33
C ARG A 3 -9.02 -11.18 1.18
N TYR A 4 -8.22 -10.21 0.74
CA TYR A 4 -7.02 -9.78 1.46
C TYR A 4 -7.39 -8.99 2.72
N CYS A 5 -8.40 -8.11 2.65
CA CYS A 5 -8.92 -7.41 3.83
C CYS A 5 -9.57 -8.38 4.83
N ALA A 6 -10.27 -9.41 4.35
CA ALA A 6 -10.85 -10.44 5.22
C ALA A 6 -9.77 -11.28 5.94
N ALA A 7 -8.65 -11.57 5.26
CA ALA A 7 -7.50 -12.25 5.86
C ALA A 7 -6.68 -11.34 6.79
N HIS A 8 -6.67 -10.02 6.52
CA HIS A 8 -5.88 -9.03 7.23
C HIS A 8 -6.73 -7.82 7.63
N PRO A 9 -7.67 -7.96 8.59
CA PRO A 9 -8.62 -6.90 8.94
C PRO A 9 -7.94 -5.66 9.56
N ASN A 10 -6.75 -5.83 10.16
CA ASN A 10 -5.97 -4.76 10.77
C ASN A 10 -4.86 -4.22 9.86
N SER A 11 -4.76 -4.70 8.60
CA SER A 11 -3.78 -4.14 7.67
C SER A 11 -4.17 -2.72 7.25
N PRO A 12 -3.20 -1.82 7.03
CA PRO A 12 -3.50 -0.49 6.52
C PRO A 12 -4.26 -0.50 5.19
N VAL A 13 -4.14 -1.54 4.36
CA VAL A 13 -5.04 -1.75 3.20
C VAL A 13 -6.52 -1.82 3.60
N ALA A 14 -6.85 -2.55 4.66
CA ALA A 14 -8.23 -2.72 5.13
C ALA A 14 -8.76 -1.46 5.83
N ILE A 15 -7.88 -0.65 6.43
CA ILE A 15 -8.26 0.57 7.16
C ILE A 15 -8.35 1.78 6.21
N ARG A 16 -7.38 1.91 5.29
CA ARG A 16 -7.21 3.10 4.45
C ARG A 16 -7.82 2.94 3.06
N HIS A 17 -8.16 1.72 2.66
CA HIS A 17 -8.74 1.42 1.35
C HIS A 17 -7.99 2.12 0.19
N PRO A 18 -6.69 1.83 -0.03
CA PRO A 18 -5.92 2.45 -1.10
C PRO A 18 -6.57 2.20 -2.45
N ARG A 19 -6.47 3.18 -3.36
CA ARG A 19 -6.99 3.07 -4.71
C ARG A 19 -6.14 2.07 -5.48
N LEU A 20 -6.75 0.96 -5.87
CA LEU A 20 -6.10 -0.05 -6.69
C LEU A 20 -6.25 0.32 -8.18
N SER A 21 -5.17 0.27 -8.94
CA SER A 21 -5.17 0.50 -10.37
C SER A 21 -4.15 -0.42 -11.04
N ILE A 22 -4.35 -0.71 -12.33
CA ILE A 22 -3.42 -1.51 -13.12
C ILE A 22 -2.70 -0.61 -14.13
N ARG A 23 -1.37 -0.67 -14.15
CA ARG A 23 -0.49 0.03 -15.09
C ARG A 23 0.26 -1.03 -15.89
N GLY A 24 -0.24 -1.32 -17.09
CA GLY A 24 0.29 -2.40 -17.92
C GLY A 24 0.06 -3.77 -17.26
N ARG A 25 1.13 -4.38 -16.74
CA ARG A 25 1.08 -5.67 -16.01
C ARG A 25 1.24 -5.52 -14.50
N THR A 26 1.45 -4.30 -14.01
CA THR A 26 1.72 -4.04 -12.60
C THR A 26 0.46 -3.50 -11.92
N PHE A 27 0.08 -4.12 -10.81
CA PHE A 27 -0.93 -3.62 -9.90
C PHE A 27 -0.31 -2.58 -8.98
N VAL A 28 -1.03 -1.48 -8.80
CA VAL A 28 -0.62 -0.33 -8.01
C VAL A 28 -1.69 -0.06 -6.96
N ALA A 29 -1.33 -0.11 -5.69
CA ALA A 29 -2.17 0.28 -4.57
C ALA A 29 -1.69 1.64 -4.06
N LEU A 30 -2.45 2.71 -4.32
CA LEU A 30 -2.07 4.08 -3.99
C LEU A 30 -2.97 4.67 -2.90
N LEU A 31 -2.37 5.23 -1.86
CA LEU A 31 -3.04 6.11 -0.90
C LEU A 31 -2.42 7.50 -0.97
N GLY A 32 -3.20 8.47 -1.45
CA GLY A 32 -2.76 9.86 -1.60
C GLY A 32 -3.13 10.45 -2.96
N PRO A 33 -2.81 11.73 -3.19
CA PRO A 33 -3.12 12.43 -4.44
C PRO A 33 -2.30 11.90 -5.62
N ALA A 34 -1.05 11.52 -5.38
CA ALA A 34 -0.11 10.99 -6.38
C ALA A 34 0.84 9.97 -5.75
N ILE A 35 1.54 9.19 -6.58
CA ILE A 35 2.56 8.22 -6.13
C ILE A 35 3.71 8.92 -5.42
N GLU A 36 4.11 10.10 -5.89
CA GLU A 36 5.24 10.87 -5.36
C GLU A 36 4.94 11.53 -4.01
N GLU A 37 3.66 11.90 -3.79
CA GLU A 37 3.19 12.59 -2.58
C GLU A 37 2.47 11.64 -1.61
N GLY A 38 2.27 10.38 -2.01
CA GLY A 38 1.49 9.38 -1.30
C GLY A 38 2.28 8.11 -1.00
N ILE A 39 1.56 7.09 -0.56
CA ILE A 39 2.13 5.77 -0.28
C ILE A 39 1.63 4.84 -1.37
N ALA A 40 2.55 4.17 -2.07
CA ALA A 40 2.23 3.35 -3.23
C ALA A 40 2.88 1.97 -3.15
N GLY A 41 2.06 0.92 -3.16
CA GLY A 41 2.52 -0.45 -3.31
C GLY A 41 2.43 -0.92 -4.75
N PHE A 42 3.44 -1.66 -5.21
CA PHE A 42 3.52 -2.21 -6.57
C PHE A 42 3.67 -3.73 -6.50
N GLY A 43 3.06 -4.44 -7.46
CA GLY A 43 3.29 -5.87 -7.60
C GLY A 43 2.64 -6.46 -8.85
N ASP A 44 3.07 -7.67 -9.23
CA ASP A 44 2.54 -8.40 -10.39
C ASP A 44 1.17 -9.02 -10.14
N THR A 45 0.70 -8.99 -8.88
CA THR A 45 -0.64 -9.40 -8.47
C THR A 45 -1.24 -8.38 -7.51
N VAL A 46 -2.56 -8.42 -7.35
CA VAL A 46 -3.28 -7.58 -6.39
C VAL A 46 -2.74 -7.77 -4.97
N GLU A 47 -2.53 -9.01 -4.52
CA GLU A 47 -1.98 -9.27 -3.18
C GLU A 47 -0.56 -8.74 -3.01
N ALA A 48 0.30 -8.88 -4.02
CA ALA A 48 1.66 -8.34 -3.97
C ALA A 48 1.66 -6.82 -3.84
N ALA A 49 0.82 -6.13 -4.61
CA ALA A 49 0.68 -4.67 -4.53
C ALA A 49 0.15 -4.21 -3.16
N LEU A 50 -0.86 -4.90 -2.63
CA LEU A 50 -1.43 -4.62 -1.30
C LEU A 50 -0.41 -4.86 -0.18
N ARG A 51 0.35 -5.96 -0.24
CA ARG A 51 1.43 -6.26 0.72
C ARG A 51 2.55 -5.21 0.66
N ALA A 52 2.95 -4.80 -0.55
CA ALA A 52 3.97 -3.77 -0.72
C ALA A 52 3.51 -2.43 -0.15
N PHE A 53 2.23 -2.09 -0.33
CA PHE A 53 1.62 -0.92 0.28
C PHE A 53 1.64 -1.00 1.81
N ASP A 54 1.24 -2.13 2.40
CA ASP A 54 1.24 -2.31 3.86
C ASP A 54 2.66 -2.11 4.45
N ALA A 55 3.67 -2.64 3.76
CA ALA A 55 5.07 -2.49 4.16
C ALA A 55 5.55 -1.03 4.06
N GLN A 56 5.24 -0.32 2.97
CA GLN A 56 5.58 1.10 2.88
C GLN A 56 4.83 1.93 3.91
N TYR A 57 3.54 1.68 4.12
CA TYR A 57 2.73 2.40 5.10
C TYR A 57 3.30 2.27 6.51
N SER A 58 3.70 1.06 6.89
CA SER A 58 4.36 0.80 8.18
C SER A 58 5.71 1.51 8.31
N ARG A 59 6.44 1.68 7.21
CA ARG A 59 7.70 2.43 7.18
C ARG A 59 7.48 3.93 7.25
N SER A 60 6.44 4.47 6.61
CA SER A 60 6.08 5.89 6.70
C SER A 60 5.55 6.30 8.07
N LEU A 61 4.91 5.37 8.79
CA LEU A 61 4.49 5.57 10.18
C LEU A 61 5.64 5.54 11.18
N ARG A 62 6.76 4.89 10.84
CA ARG A 62 7.98 5.04 11.62
C ARG A 62 8.58 6.38 11.22
N PRO A 63 8.64 7.38 12.12
CA PRO A 63 9.42 8.56 11.82
C PRO A 63 10.84 8.11 11.43
N PRO A 64 11.49 8.74 10.44
CA PRO A 64 12.92 8.53 10.27
C PRO A 64 13.53 8.82 11.63
N ALA A 65 14.09 7.80 12.27
CA ALA A 65 14.80 7.99 13.52
C ALA A 65 15.82 9.09 13.23
N ASP A 66 15.64 10.19 13.95
CA ASP A 66 16.45 11.40 13.98
C ASP A 66 17.86 11.14 13.43
N ARG A 67 18.13 11.67 12.24
CA ARG A 67 19.48 11.66 11.69
C ARG A 67 20.13 12.93 12.22
N ASP A 68 20.77 12.76 13.38
CA ASP A 68 21.68 13.68 14.06
C ASP A 68 22.56 14.49 13.09
#